data_AF-X1DA89-F1
#
_entry.id   AF-X1DA89-F1
#
_cell.length_a   1.000
_cell.length_b   1.000
_cell.length_c   1.000
_cell.angle_alpha   90.00
_cell.angle_beta   90.00
_cell.angle_gamma   90.00
#
_symmetry.space_group_name_H-M   'P 1'
#
loop_
_entity.id
_entity.type
_entity.pdbx_description
1 polymer ?
#
loop_
_entity_poly.entity_id
_entity_poly.type
_entity_poly.pdbx_seq_one_letter_code
_entity_poly.pdbx_strand_id
1 'polypeptide(L)'
;VELLRDMRERGDLYKNESGIWVEGSALDWETLPARVEAVIEQRVGRLEQELREILVVASVEGEEFTAEVVAWIRGIDRRQLVRRLSSELDKHHHLVLAQGIQRIGSGRLSLYRFQHNLFQKYLYDSLDEVERSILHEEIGNRLVELYGGETDEIAAQLARHFEEAGIPEKAIDYLLLAGKKAIQLSAHSEAIAQLTKGLALLESVPASAERDRQELALQLALGVPLQVTRGPGATEVGQAYTRARELYYQIGQPNQLYPALWG
;
A
#
# COMPACT_ATOMS: atom_id res chain seq x y z
N VAL A 1 -18.45 -30.60 4.60
CA VAL A 1 -17.01 -30.31 4.81
C VAL A 1 -16.87 -29.84 6.24
N GLU A 2 -16.09 -30.56 7.06
CA GLU A 2 -15.93 -30.33 8.50
C GLU A 2 -15.48 -28.87 8.80
N LEU A 3 -14.59 -28.31 7.97
CA LEU A 3 -14.19 -26.89 8.02
C LEU A 3 -15.38 -25.91 8.04
N LEU A 4 -16.37 -26.06 7.15
CA LEU A 4 -17.52 -25.15 7.10
C LEU A 4 -18.44 -25.31 8.32
N ARG A 5 -18.43 -26.48 8.96
CA ARG A 5 -19.12 -26.68 10.23
C ARG A 5 -18.37 -25.99 11.36
N ASP A 6 -17.05 -26.18 11.43
CA ASP A 6 -16.19 -25.55 12.45
C ASP A 6 -16.27 -24.02 12.35
N MET A 7 -16.19 -23.46 11.14
CA MET A 7 -16.33 -22.02 10.88
C MET A 7 -17.72 -21.51 11.27
N ARG A 8 -18.78 -22.28 11.03
CA ARG A 8 -20.12 -21.92 11.47
C ARG A 8 -20.27 -21.99 12.99
N GLU A 9 -19.66 -22.98 13.64
CA GLU A 9 -19.70 -23.16 15.09
C GLU A 9 -18.93 -22.05 15.84
N ARG A 10 -17.87 -21.50 15.22
CA ARG A 10 -17.12 -20.35 15.75
C ARG A 10 -17.74 -18.98 15.40
N GLY A 11 -18.74 -18.95 14.53
CA GLY A 11 -19.37 -17.70 14.07
C GLY A 11 -18.62 -16.98 12.94
N ASP A 12 -17.63 -17.65 12.34
CA ASP A 12 -16.81 -17.17 11.23
C ASP A 12 -17.64 -17.03 9.93
N LEU A 13 -18.75 -17.77 9.81
CA LEU A 13 -19.67 -17.73 8.67
C LEU A 13 -21.12 -17.74 9.15
N TYR A 14 -21.94 -16.84 8.62
CA TYR A 14 -23.39 -16.81 8.86
C TYR A 14 -24.17 -16.70 7.55
N LYS A 15 -25.48 -16.99 7.57
CA LYS A 15 -26.34 -16.75 6.41
C LYS A 15 -26.94 -15.36 6.48
N ASN A 16 -26.76 -14.57 5.42
CA ASN A 16 -27.46 -13.30 5.27
C ASN A 16 -28.97 -13.53 5.02
N GLU A 17 -29.74 -12.45 4.96
CA GLU A 17 -31.20 -12.49 4.75
C GLU A 17 -31.61 -13.18 3.44
N SER A 18 -30.71 -13.20 2.45
CA SER A 18 -30.88 -13.89 1.17
C SER A 18 -30.53 -15.38 1.21
N GLY A 19 -30.18 -15.91 2.39
CA GLY A 19 -29.81 -17.32 2.59
C GLY A 19 -28.41 -17.68 2.07
N ILE A 20 -27.61 -16.70 1.67
CA ILE A 20 -26.23 -16.84 1.18
C ILE A 20 -25.28 -16.81 2.38
N TRP A 21 -24.30 -17.70 2.40
CA TRP A 21 -23.25 -17.68 3.41
C TRP A 21 -22.32 -16.48 3.19
N VAL A 22 -22.12 -15.69 4.24
CA VAL A 22 -21.26 -14.50 4.29
C VAL A 22 -20.33 -14.61 5.49
N GLU A 23 -19.18 -13.93 5.42
CA GLU A 23 -18.21 -13.87 6.52
C GLU A 23 -18.79 -13.17 7.75
N GLY A 24 -18.56 -13.75 8.92
CA GLY A 24 -18.86 -13.13 10.20
C GLY A 24 -17.74 -12.19 10.64
N SER A 25 -18.06 -11.21 11.47
CA SER A 25 -17.08 -10.24 12.00
C SER A 25 -15.98 -10.84 12.89
N ALA A 26 -16.12 -12.12 13.27
CA ALA A 26 -15.13 -12.88 14.03
C ALA A 26 -14.13 -13.65 13.15
N LEU A 27 -14.36 -13.70 11.83
CA LEU A 27 -13.44 -14.35 10.90
C LEU A 27 -12.18 -13.49 10.78
N ASP A 28 -11.13 -13.93 11.48
CA ASP A 28 -9.82 -13.32 11.37
C ASP A 28 -9.07 -13.89 10.16
N TRP A 29 -9.04 -13.12 9.07
CA TRP A 29 -8.20 -13.42 7.91
C TRP A 29 -6.69 -13.29 8.22
N GLU A 30 -6.31 -12.77 9.39
CA GLU A 30 -4.93 -12.75 9.86
C GLU A 30 -4.41 -14.13 10.24
N THR A 31 -5.24 -14.95 10.88
CA THR A 31 -4.93 -16.35 11.18
C THR A 31 -5.78 -17.28 10.31
N LEU A 32 -5.32 -17.50 9.07
CA LEU A 32 -5.95 -18.49 8.17
C LEU A 32 -6.07 -19.84 8.89
N PRO A 33 -7.26 -20.46 8.95
CA PRO A 33 -7.37 -21.80 9.50
C PRO A 33 -6.45 -22.76 8.74
N ALA A 34 -5.67 -23.61 9.42
CA ALA A 34 -4.68 -24.50 8.80
C ALA A 34 -5.20 -25.33 7.60
N ARG A 35 -6.50 -25.64 7.60
CA ARG A 35 -7.17 -26.34 6.50
C ARG A 35 -7.37 -25.46 5.24
N VAL A 36 -7.54 -24.14 5.39
CA VAL A 36 -7.58 -23.17 4.28
C VAL A 36 -6.18 -22.99 3.71
N GLU A 37 -5.18 -22.84 4.57
CA GLU A 37 -3.77 -22.75 4.18
C GLU A 37 -3.34 -23.99 3.38
N ALA A 38 -3.64 -25.20 3.86
CA ALA A 38 -3.33 -26.44 3.15
C ALA A 38 -4.00 -26.55 1.76
N VAL A 39 -5.20 -25.98 1.58
CA VAL A 39 -5.87 -25.96 0.27
C VAL A 39 -5.18 -24.97 -0.67
N ILE A 40 -4.77 -23.81 -0.17
CA ILE A 40 -4.02 -22.82 -0.93
C ILE A 40 -2.65 -23.37 -1.32
N GLU A 41 -1.92 -23.95 -0.36
CA GLU A 41 -0.64 -24.62 -0.56
C GLU A 41 -0.76 -25.71 -1.63
N GLN A 42 -1.78 -26.57 -1.55
CA GLN A 42 -1.98 -27.60 -2.58
C GLN A 42 -2.22 -27.01 -3.97
N ARG A 43 -2.97 -25.90 -4.05
CA ARG A 43 -3.31 -25.26 -5.33
C ARG A 43 -2.11 -24.53 -5.94
N VAL A 44 -1.39 -23.76 -5.14
CA VAL A 44 -0.14 -23.07 -5.53
C VAL A 44 0.98 -24.07 -5.80
N GLY A 45 1.03 -25.17 -5.04
CA GLY A 45 1.99 -26.26 -5.16
C GLY A 45 1.92 -27.00 -6.49
N ARG A 46 0.76 -27.02 -7.15
CA ARG A 46 0.55 -27.60 -8.48
C ARG A 46 1.01 -26.71 -9.64
N LEU A 47 1.32 -25.46 -9.37
CA LEU A 47 1.84 -24.55 -10.39
C LEU A 47 3.27 -24.93 -10.76
N GLU A 48 3.60 -24.77 -12.04
CA GLU A 48 4.98 -24.74 -12.49
C GLU A 48 5.75 -23.65 -11.73
N GLN A 49 7.04 -23.90 -11.48
CA GLN A 49 7.89 -23.01 -10.70
C GLN A 49 7.86 -21.57 -11.21
N GLU A 50 7.92 -21.37 -12.54
CA GLU A 50 7.87 -20.06 -13.18
C GLU A 50 6.57 -19.29 -12.90
N LEU A 51 5.42 -19.99 -12.84
CA LEU A 51 4.12 -19.37 -12.55
C LEU A 51 4.00 -18.98 -11.08
N ARG A 52 4.51 -19.81 -10.17
CA ARG A 52 4.57 -19.48 -8.74
C ARG A 52 5.41 -18.25 -8.51
N GLU A 53 6.58 -18.21 -9.13
CA GLU A 53 7.52 -17.10 -9.10
C GLU A 53 6.96 -15.79 -9.66
N ILE A 54 6.12 -15.83 -10.70
CA ILE A 54 5.35 -14.69 -11.18
C ILE A 54 4.39 -14.19 -10.10
N LEU A 55 3.65 -15.09 -9.45
CA LEU A 55 2.66 -14.72 -8.44
C LEU A 55 3.30 -14.21 -7.14
N VAL A 56 4.50 -14.69 -6.77
CA VAL A 56 5.26 -14.17 -5.63
C VAL A 56 5.63 -12.70 -5.84
N VAL A 57 6.12 -12.33 -7.02
CA VAL A 57 6.42 -10.91 -7.29
C VAL A 57 5.14 -10.08 -7.31
N ALA A 58 4.08 -10.57 -7.96
CA ALA A 58 2.78 -9.92 -7.98
C ALA A 58 2.22 -9.71 -6.56
N SER A 59 2.44 -10.66 -5.65
CA SER A 59 1.91 -10.55 -4.29
C SER A 59 2.58 -9.46 -3.46
N VAL A 60 3.83 -9.09 -3.77
CA VAL A 60 4.51 -7.97 -3.11
C VAL A 60 3.96 -6.62 -3.60
N GLU A 61 3.59 -6.49 -4.88
CA GLU A 61 2.96 -5.27 -5.42
C GLU A 61 1.59 -5.00 -4.79
N GLY A 62 0.80 -6.07 -4.59
CA GLY A 62 -0.45 -6.02 -3.84
C GLY A 62 -1.52 -6.99 -4.34
N GLU A 63 -2.76 -6.82 -3.87
CA GLU A 63 -3.92 -7.53 -4.40
C GLU A 63 -4.15 -7.20 -5.88
N GLU A 64 -3.92 -5.92 -6.25
CA GLU A 64 -3.85 -5.44 -7.62
C GLU A 64 -2.39 -5.20 -7.99
N PHE A 65 -2.02 -5.55 -9.22
CA PHE A 65 -0.65 -5.49 -9.70
C PHE A 65 -0.59 -5.24 -11.20
N THR A 66 0.59 -4.84 -11.67
CA THR A 66 0.83 -4.52 -13.07
C THR A 66 1.71 -5.58 -13.73
N ALA A 67 1.33 -6.00 -14.95
CA ALA A 67 2.19 -6.91 -15.71
C ALA A 67 3.55 -6.26 -16.04
N GLU A 68 3.62 -4.94 -16.15
CA GLU A 68 4.84 -4.19 -16.41
C GLU A 68 5.88 -4.31 -15.29
N VAL A 69 5.47 -4.25 -14.02
CA VAL A 69 6.37 -4.43 -12.87
C VAL A 69 6.85 -5.86 -12.80
N VAL A 70 5.91 -6.82 -12.80
CA VAL A 70 6.24 -8.26 -12.71
C VAL A 70 7.15 -8.70 -13.86
N ALA A 71 6.90 -8.25 -15.09
CA ALA A 71 7.73 -8.59 -16.25
C ALA A 71 9.16 -8.09 -16.10
N TRP A 72 9.32 -6.87 -15.57
CA TRP A 72 10.63 -6.25 -15.37
C TRP A 72 11.46 -7.00 -14.32
N ILE A 73 10.89 -7.25 -13.14
CA ILE A 73 11.56 -7.97 -12.05
C ILE A 73 11.93 -9.40 -12.48
N ARG A 74 11.02 -10.06 -13.20
CA ARG A 74 11.24 -11.44 -13.67
C ARG A 74 12.13 -11.54 -14.90
N GLY A 75 12.48 -10.43 -15.55
CA GLY A 75 13.22 -10.43 -16.82
C GLY A 75 12.48 -11.12 -17.97
N ILE A 76 11.13 -11.11 -17.94
CA ILE A 76 10.28 -11.78 -18.94
C ILE A 76 9.77 -10.74 -19.94
N ASP A 77 9.68 -11.09 -21.23
CA ASP A 77 8.99 -10.23 -22.19
C ASP A 77 7.54 -9.98 -21.75
N ARG A 78 7.13 -8.71 -21.72
CA ARG A 78 5.79 -8.33 -21.26
C ARG A 78 4.67 -9.08 -22.00
N ARG A 79 4.77 -9.31 -23.31
CA ARG A 79 3.70 -10.00 -24.06
C ARG A 79 3.65 -11.48 -23.66
N GLN A 80 4.79 -12.10 -23.40
CA GLN A 80 4.85 -13.45 -22.86
C GLN A 80 4.23 -13.52 -21.46
N LEU A 81 4.55 -12.58 -20.57
CA LEU A 81 3.94 -12.54 -19.23
C LEU A 81 2.42 -12.36 -19.31
N VAL A 82 1.93 -11.40 -20.09
CA VAL A 82 0.49 -11.17 -20.29
C VAL A 82 -0.22 -12.43 -20.79
N ARG A 83 0.41 -13.20 -21.68
CA ARG A 83 -0.16 -14.50 -22.11
C ARG A 83 -0.26 -15.47 -20.94
N ARG A 84 0.80 -15.63 -20.14
CA ARG A 84 0.79 -16.53 -18.96
C ARG A 84 -0.25 -16.11 -17.93
N LEU A 85 -0.37 -14.80 -17.66
CA LEU A 85 -1.38 -14.26 -16.77
C LEU A 85 -2.79 -14.57 -17.28
N SER A 86 -3.08 -14.29 -18.56
CA SER A 86 -4.42 -14.45 -19.13
C SER A 86 -4.78 -15.87 -19.57
N SER A 87 -3.83 -16.80 -19.74
CA SER A 87 -4.10 -18.21 -20.05
C SER A 87 -3.95 -19.09 -18.82
N GLU A 88 -2.73 -19.22 -18.32
CA GLU A 88 -2.42 -20.19 -17.26
C GLU A 88 -3.01 -19.73 -15.92
N LEU A 89 -2.72 -18.50 -15.50
CA LEU A 89 -3.07 -18.05 -14.16
C LEU A 89 -4.54 -17.62 -14.03
N ASP A 90 -5.14 -17.10 -15.11
CA ASP A 90 -6.56 -16.73 -15.19
C ASP A 90 -7.42 -17.95 -15.60
N LYS A 91 -7.37 -18.36 -16.88
CA LYS A 91 -8.30 -19.37 -17.41
C LYS A 91 -8.09 -20.79 -16.93
N HIS A 92 -6.85 -21.23 -16.70
CA HIS A 92 -6.59 -22.59 -16.23
C HIS A 92 -6.65 -22.67 -14.70
N HIS A 93 -5.87 -21.84 -14.01
CA HIS A 93 -5.72 -21.94 -12.56
C HIS A 93 -6.69 -21.07 -11.77
N HIS A 94 -7.36 -20.07 -12.36
CA HIS A 94 -8.33 -19.19 -11.69
C HIS A 94 -7.75 -18.56 -10.40
N LEU A 95 -6.56 -17.98 -10.53
CA LEU A 95 -5.82 -17.34 -9.44
C LEU A 95 -5.74 -15.83 -9.61
N VAL A 96 -5.74 -15.35 -10.86
CA VAL A 96 -5.69 -13.92 -11.19
C VAL A 96 -6.77 -13.58 -12.22
N LEU A 97 -7.14 -12.30 -12.30
CA LEU A 97 -8.11 -11.78 -13.25
C LEU A 97 -7.57 -10.51 -13.90
N ALA A 98 -7.71 -10.40 -15.22
CA ALA A 98 -7.45 -9.14 -15.92
C ALA A 98 -8.47 -8.07 -15.48
N GLN A 99 -7.99 -6.88 -15.11
CA GLN A 99 -8.83 -5.73 -14.72
C GLN A 99 -8.98 -4.71 -15.84
N GLY A 100 -7.93 -4.49 -16.63
CA GLY A 100 -7.99 -3.56 -17.75
C GLY A 100 -6.64 -2.97 -18.13
N ILE A 101 -6.70 -1.85 -18.85
CA ILE A 101 -5.53 -1.08 -19.24
C ILE A 101 -5.66 0.32 -18.68
N GLN A 102 -4.64 0.78 -17.95
CA GLN A 102 -4.50 2.17 -17.53
C GLN A 102 -3.52 2.90 -18.46
N ARG A 103 -3.83 4.15 -18.79
CA ARG A 103 -2.90 5.03 -19.51
C ARG A 103 -2.24 5.96 -18.50
N ILE A 104 -0.91 5.99 -18.55
CA ILE A 104 -0.05 6.83 -17.70
C ILE A 104 0.99 7.45 -18.64
N GLY A 105 1.03 8.79 -18.69
CA GLY A 105 1.81 9.54 -19.68
C GLY A 105 1.63 9.02 -21.12
N SER A 106 2.74 8.65 -21.76
CA SER A 106 2.75 8.04 -23.10
C SER A 106 2.68 6.49 -23.06
N GLY A 107 2.71 5.90 -21.88
CA GLY A 107 2.72 4.47 -21.64
C GLY A 107 1.34 3.82 -21.52
N ARG A 108 1.35 2.57 -21.10
CA ARG A 108 0.16 1.82 -20.67
C ARG A 108 0.57 0.80 -19.63
N LEU A 109 -0.30 0.60 -18.63
CA LEU A 109 -0.18 -0.44 -17.63
C LEU A 109 -1.28 -1.47 -17.85
N SER A 110 -0.93 -2.74 -17.74
CA SER A 110 -1.84 -3.87 -17.86
C SER A 110 -2.19 -4.34 -16.46
N LEU A 111 -3.40 -4.02 -16.02
CA LEU A 111 -3.85 -4.23 -14.65
C LEU A 111 -4.41 -5.64 -14.47
N TYR A 112 -3.95 -6.31 -13.40
CA TYR A 112 -4.43 -7.60 -12.96
C TYR A 112 -4.72 -7.54 -11.46
N ARG A 113 -5.53 -8.47 -10.98
CA ARG A 113 -5.72 -8.68 -9.55
C ARG A 113 -5.72 -10.15 -9.21
N PHE A 114 -5.39 -10.49 -7.96
CA PHE A 114 -5.69 -11.80 -7.43
C PHE A 114 -7.20 -12.01 -7.36
N GLN A 115 -7.66 -13.20 -7.75
CA GLN A 115 -9.08 -13.54 -7.68
C GLN A 115 -9.57 -13.63 -6.23
N HIS A 116 -8.67 -14.02 -5.32
CA HIS A 116 -8.90 -13.99 -3.89
C HIS A 116 -7.66 -13.48 -3.18
N ASN A 117 -7.84 -12.53 -2.25
CA ASN A 117 -6.76 -11.95 -1.46
C ASN A 117 -5.95 -13.01 -0.68
N LEU A 118 -6.57 -14.14 -0.32
CA LEU A 118 -5.88 -15.24 0.36
C LEU A 118 -4.70 -15.83 -0.44
N PHE A 119 -4.76 -15.82 -1.78
CA PHE A 119 -3.63 -16.27 -2.60
C PHE A 119 -2.47 -15.28 -2.52
N GLN A 120 -2.77 -13.98 -2.65
CA GLN A 120 -1.79 -12.91 -2.48
C GLN A 120 -1.12 -13.04 -1.12
N LYS A 121 -1.92 -13.14 -0.06
CA LYS A 121 -1.42 -13.22 1.31
C LYS A 121 -0.53 -14.45 1.53
N TYR A 122 -1.00 -15.64 1.15
CA TYR A 122 -0.20 -16.86 1.28
C TYR A 122 1.15 -16.77 0.57
N LEU A 123 1.18 -16.23 -0.66
CA LEU A 123 2.41 -16.06 -1.43
C LEU A 123 3.33 -14.99 -0.82
N TYR A 124 2.77 -13.86 -0.40
CA TYR A 124 3.51 -12.82 0.29
C TYR A 124 4.11 -13.33 1.61
N ASP A 125 3.32 -14.08 2.38
CA ASP A 125 3.71 -14.62 3.68
C ASP A 125 4.79 -15.72 3.57
N SER A 126 4.95 -16.32 2.38
CA SER A 126 5.99 -17.31 2.12
C SER A 126 7.40 -16.74 1.94
N LEU A 127 7.52 -15.43 1.73
CA LEU A 127 8.81 -14.73 1.65
C LEU A 127 9.34 -14.42 3.05
N ASP A 128 10.64 -14.50 3.23
CA ASP A 128 11.28 -13.98 4.45
C ASP A 128 11.39 -12.44 4.43
N GLU A 129 11.78 -11.85 5.56
CA GLU A 129 11.90 -10.39 5.72
C GLU A 129 12.89 -9.75 4.75
N VAL A 130 14.00 -10.44 4.44
CA VAL A 130 15.05 -9.93 3.54
C VAL A 130 14.56 -9.94 2.09
N GLU A 131 13.94 -11.04 1.67
CA GLU A 131 13.35 -11.16 0.33
C GLU A 131 12.24 -10.11 0.12
N ARG A 132 11.39 -9.90 1.13
CA ARG A 132 10.33 -8.88 1.09
C ARG A 132 10.93 -7.49 0.94
N SER A 133 11.90 -7.13 1.76
CA SER A 133 12.53 -5.80 1.73
C SER A 133 13.12 -5.49 0.35
N ILE A 134 13.87 -6.44 -0.24
CA ILE A 134 14.45 -6.29 -1.58
C ILE A 134 13.36 -6.11 -2.64
N LEU A 135 12.35 -6.97 -2.66
CA LEU A 135 11.26 -6.89 -3.65
C LEU A 135 10.44 -5.61 -3.50
N HIS A 136 10.19 -5.17 -2.26
CA HIS A 136 9.49 -3.91 -2.02
C HIS A 136 10.28 -2.70 -2.54
N GLU A 137 11.61 -2.69 -2.36
CA GLU A 137 12.46 -1.64 -2.93
C GLU A 137 12.41 -1.65 -4.46
N GLU A 138 12.61 -2.82 -5.09
CA GLU A 138 12.60 -2.98 -6.54
C GLU A 138 11.26 -2.57 -7.16
N ILE A 139 10.15 -3.04 -6.58
CA ILE A 139 8.79 -2.71 -7.02
C ILE A 139 8.52 -1.21 -6.84
N GLY A 140 8.82 -0.67 -5.66
CA GLY A 140 8.62 0.75 -5.38
C GLY A 140 9.36 1.64 -6.37
N ASN A 141 10.64 1.35 -6.62
CA ASN A 141 11.44 2.09 -7.60
C ASN A 141 10.87 1.95 -9.02
N ARG A 142 10.44 0.75 -9.40
CA ARG A 142 9.85 0.52 -10.72
C ARG A 142 8.53 1.26 -10.91
N LEU A 143 7.68 1.32 -9.89
CA LEU A 143 6.45 2.09 -9.90
C LEU A 143 6.73 3.59 -10.05
N VAL A 144 7.76 4.13 -9.37
CA VAL A 144 8.19 5.53 -9.54
C VAL A 144 8.57 5.82 -11.00
N GLU A 145 9.33 4.94 -11.64
CA GLU A 145 9.70 5.10 -13.05
C GLU A 145 8.50 5.04 -14.00
N LEU A 146 7.57 4.12 -13.76
CA LEU A 146 6.39 3.91 -14.61
C LEU A 146 5.38 5.06 -14.49
N TYR A 147 5.17 5.58 -13.28
CA TYR A 147 4.24 6.68 -13.02
C TYR A 147 4.85 8.05 -13.31
N GLY A 148 6.18 8.19 -13.18
CA GLY A 148 6.87 9.43 -13.52
C GLY A 148 6.29 10.64 -12.80
N GLY A 149 5.71 11.59 -13.55
CA GLY A 149 5.09 12.79 -13.00
C GLY A 149 3.74 12.56 -12.29
N GLU A 150 3.17 11.36 -12.36
CA GLU A 150 1.86 10.99 -11.83
C GLU A 150 1.96 10.11 -10.57
N THR A 151 3.09 10.15 -9.84
CA THR A 151 3.29 9.34 -8.62
C THR A 151 2.36 9.72 -7.47
N ASP A 152 1.72 10.89 -7.52
CA ASP A 152 0.73 11.31 -6.53
C ASP A 152 -0.53 10.42 -6.54
N GLU A 153 -0.87 9.82 -7.69
CA GLU A 153 -1.98 8.88 -7.84
C GLU A 153 -1.76 7.56 -7.08
N ILE A 154 -0.50 7.18 -6.82
CA ILE A 154 -0.13 5.94 -6.12
C ILE A 154 0.75 6.20 -4.89
N ALA A 155 0.75 7.43 -4.36
CA ALA A 155 1.67 7.83 -3.31
C ALA A 155 1.53 6.97 -2.03
N ALA A 156 0.31 6.57 -1.64
CA ALA A 156 0.11 5.69 -0.49
C ALA A 156 0.70 4.28 -0.72
N GLN A 157 0.64 3.76 -1.95
CA GLN A 157 1.26 2.49 -2.31
C GLN A 157 2.78 2.60 -2.29
N LEU A 158 3.34 3.67 -2.85
CA LEU A 158 4.78 3.93 -2.84
C LEU A 158 5.32 4.08 -1.40
N ALA A 159 4.59 4.77 -0.54
CA ALA A 159 4.91 4.88 0.88
C ALA A 159 5.06 3.50 1.53
N ARG A 160 4.08 2.60 1.32
CA ARG A 160 4.15 1.22 1.81
C ARG A 160 5.38 0.49 1.29
N HIS A 161 5.65 0.56 -0.01
CA HIS A 161 6.83 -0.12 -0.58
C HIS A 161 8.13 0.35 0.06
N PHE A 162 8.34 1.64 0.24
CA PHE A 162 9.59 2.11 0.84
C PHE A 162 9.65 1.88 2.35
N GLU A 163 8.52 1.81 3.04
CA GLU A 163 8.46 1.46 4.46
C GLU A 163 8.85 -0.02 4.66
N GLU A 164 8.21 -0.93 3.93
CA GLU A 164 8.51 -2.38 3.98
C GLU A 164 9.91 -2.70 3.44
N ALA A 165 10.48 -1.84 2.58
CA ALA A 165 11.87 -1.92 2.15
C ALA A 165 12.87 -1.49 3.23
N GLY A 166 12.43 -0.85 4.32
CA GLY A 166 13.33 -0.29 5.33
C GLY A 166 13.99 1.02 4.90
N ILE A 167 13.33 1.81 4.03
CA ILE A 167 13.79 3.11 3.52
C ILE A 167 12.83 4.21 4.03
N PRO A 168 12.82 4.48 5.35
CA PRO A 168 11.80 5.30 5.99
C PRO A 168 11.77 6.73 5.46
N GLU A 169 12.92 7.32 5.12
CA GLU A 169 12.99 8.68 4.59
C GLU A 169 12.18 8.83 3.31
N LYS A 170 12.27 7.86 2.39
CA LYS A 170 11.53 7.87 1.14
C LYS A 170 10.04 7.57 1.36
N ALA A 171 9.73 6.67 2.30
CA ALA A 171 8.35 6.40 2.69
C ALA A 171 7.65 7.65 3.24
N ILE A 172 8.34 8.44 4.07
CA ILE A 172 7.83 9.69 4.64
C ILE A 172 7.49 10.71 3.54
N ASP A 173 8.33 10.86 2.51
CA ASP A 173 8.07 11.76 1.39
C ASP A 173 6.78 11.37 0.64
N TYR A 174 6.56 10.08 0.44
CA TYR A 174 5.35 9.58 -0.21
C TYR A 174 4.11 9.63 0.70
N LEU A 175 4.25 9.46 2.03
CA LEU A 175 3.17 9.70 2.99
C LEU A 175 2.73 11.17 3.00
N LEU A 176 3.69 12.09 2.91
CA LEU A 176 3.42 13.51 2.75
C LEU A 176 2.69 13.80 1.43
N LEU A 177 3.13 13.19 0.33
CA LEU A 177 2.49 13.34 -0.98
C LEU A 177 1.05 12.79 -0.98
N ALA A 178 0.85 11.59 -0.42
CA ALA A 178 -0.45 10.96 -0.26
C ALA A 178 -1.39 11.83 0.60
N GLY A 179 -0.89 12.34 1.72
CA GLY A 179 -1.61 13.28 2.57
C GLY A 179 -2.05 14.53 1.82
N LYS A 180 -1.14 15.17 1.07
CA LYS A 180 -1.46 16.35 0.25
C LYS A 180 -2.49 16.04 -0.85
N LYS A 181 -2.40 14.89 -1.51
CA LYS A 181 -3.39 14.45 -2.51
C LYS A 181 -4.77 14.25 -1.87
N ALA A 182 -4.84 13.58 -0.71
CA ALA A 182 -6.08 13.41 0.04
C ALA A 182 -6.71 14.76 0.45
N ILE A 183 -5.89 15.76 0.83
CA ILE A 183 -6.36 17.13 1.07
C ILE A 183 -7.00 17.74 -0.17
N GLN A 184 -6.36 17.62 -1.34
CA GLN A 184 -6.89 18.13 -2.61
C GLN A 184 -8.25 17.48 -2.95
N LEU A 185 -8.42 16.20 -2.60
CA LEU A 185 -9.67 15.45 -2.77
C LEU A 185 -10.68 15.66 -1.63
N SER A 186 -10.41 16.56 -0.68
CA SER A 186 -11.22 16.79 0.53
C SER A 186 -11.42 15.56 1.43
N ALA A 187 -10.56 14.54 1.28
CA ALA A 187 -10.53 13.33 2.09
C ALA A 187 -9.73 13.58 3.38
N HIS A 188 -10.21 14.49 4.24
CA HIS A 188 -9.43 14.98 5.39
C HIS A 188 -9.07 13.90 6.41
N SER A 189 -9.95 12.92 6.65
CA SER A 189 -9.64 11.79 7.55
C SER A 189 -8.49 10.93 7.03
N GLU A 190 -8.45 10.69 5.72
CA GLU A 190 -7.37 9.95 5.06
C GLU A 190 -6.08 10.77 5.08
N ALA A 191 -6.15 12.08 4.80
CA ALA A 191 -5.01 12.96 4.91
C ALA A 191 -4.38 12.92 6.32
N ILE A 192 -5.19 12.98 7.36
CA ILE A 192 -4.72 12.87 8.75
C ILE A 192 -4.03 11.52 8.98
N ALA A 193 -4.62 10.41 8.50
CA ALA A 193 -4.04 9.09 8.66
C ALA A 193 -2.65 8.99 8.01
N GLN A 194 -2.51 9.43 6.75
CA GLN A 194 -1.23 9.39 6.02
C GLN A 194 -0.17 10.28 6.68
N LEU A 195 -0.52 11.52 7.02
CA LEU A 195 0.41 12.48 7.61
C LEU A 195 0.84 12.07 9.03
N THR A 196 -0.08 11.55 9.84
CA THR A 196 0.24 11.05 11.18
C THR A 196 1.12 9.80 11.12
N LYS A 197 0.89 8.90 10.14
CA LYS A 197 1.78 7.77 9.89
C LYS A 197 3.19 8.23 9.54
N GLY A 198 3.33 9.28 8.72
CA GLY A 198 4.63 9.88 8.41
C GLY A 198 5.35 10.45 9.64
N LEU A 199 4.59 11.11 10.54
CA LEU A 199 5.13 11.60 11.81
C LEU A 199 5.60 10.48 12.74
N ALA A 200 4.86 9.37 12.80
CA ALA A 200 5.27 8.20 13.58
C ALA A 200 6.53 7.55 13.00
N LEU A 201 6.65 7.45 11.67
CA LEU A 201 7.81 6.84 11.02
C LEU A 201 9.11 7.66 11.24
N LEU A 202 9.00 8.99 11.37
CA LEU A 202 10.12 9.88 11.73
C LEU A 202 10.77 9.57 13.07
N GLU A 203 10.10 8.85 13.98
CA GLU A 203 10.69 8.42 15.25
C GLU A 203 11.81 7.39 15.05
N SER A 204 11.77 6.64 13.94
CA SER A 204 12.81 5.66 13.55
C SER A 204 13.99 6.28 12.80
N VAL A 205 13.84 7.50 12.29
CA VAL A 205 14.85 8.20 11.49
C VAL A 205 15.79 9.00 12.40
N PRO A 206 17.12 8.84 12.30
CA PRO A 206 18.08 9.62 13.08
C PRO A 206 17.96 11.13 12.85
N ALA A 207 18.22 11.91 13.91
CA ALA A 207 18.18 13.36 13.85
C ALA A 207 19.09 13.92 12.74
N SER A 208 18.49 14.71 11.84
CA SER A 208 19.19 15.35 10.73
C SER A 208 18.39 16.56 10.25
N ALA A 209 19.03 17.49 9.54
CA ALA A 209 18.34 18.63 8.95
C ALA A 209 17.26 18.20 7.94
N GLU A 210 17.43 17.05 7.29
CA GLU A 210 16.43 16.53 6.36
C GLU A 210 15.21 15.97 7.08
N ARG A 211 15.43 15.17 8.14
CA ARG A 211 14.37 14.70 9.04
C ARG A 211 13.54 15.88 9.56
N ASP A 212 14.19 16.96 10.00
CA ASP A 212 13.50 18.14 10.52
C ASP A 212 12.67 18.85 9.44
N ARG A 213 13.14 18.88 8.18
CA ARG A 213 12.36 19.42 7.03
C ARG A 213 11.15 18.55 6.72
N GLN A 214 11.30 17.24 6.73
CA GLN A 214 10.19 16.31 6.53
C GLN A 214 9.14 16.46 7.65
N GLU A 215 9.57 16.55 8.91
CA GLU A 215 8.69 16.78 10.05
C GLU A 215 7.95 18.11 9.90
N LEU A 216 8.65 19.19 9.54
CA LEU A 216 8.05 20.50 9.30
C LEU A 216 6.96 20.42 8.21
N ALA A 217 7.26 19.76 7.09
CA ALA A 217 6.33 19.65 5.98
C ALA A 217 5.07 18.84 6.34
N LEU A 218 5.21 17.76 7.10
CA LEU A 218 4.09 16.97 7.61
C LEU A 218 3.22 17.79 8.59
N GLN A 219 3.83 18.46 9.56
CA GLN A 219 3.12 19.28 10.54
C GLN A 219 2.33 20.42 9.88
N LEU A 220 2.92 21.09 8.88
CA LEU A 220 2.23 22.12 8.11
C LEU A 220 1.06 21.55 7.30
N ALA A 221 1.24 20.39 6.65
CA ALA A 221 0.18 19.76 5.87
C ALA A 221 -0.99 19.27 6.76
N LEU A 222 -0.72 18.90 8.01
CA LEU A 222 -1.70 18.36 8.94
C LEU A 222 -2.68 19.43 9.49
N GLY A 223 -2.26 20.69 9.50
CA GLY A 223 -3.02 21.80 10.08
C GLY A 223 -4.45 21.93 9.53
N VAL A 224 -4.61 22.06 8.21
CA VAL A 224 -5.93 22.25 7.58
C VAL A 224 -6.87 21.05 7.80
N PRO A 225 -6.46 19.79 7.55
CA PRO A 225 -7.29 18.63 7.85
C PRO A 225 -7.77 18.55 9.30
N LEU A 226 -6.90 18.85 10.28
CA LEU A 226 -7.28 18.86 11.68
C LEU A 226 -8.29 19.97 11.99
N GLN A 227 -8.09 21.17 11.44
CA GLN A 227 -9.05 22.27 11.61
C GLN A 227 -10.43 21.92 11.07
N VAL A 228 -10.50 21.28 9.89
CA VAL A 228 -11.77 20.89 9.27
C VAL A 228 -12.47 19.76 10.05
N THR A 229 -11.72 18.77 10.51
CA THR A 229 -12.31 17.56 11.15
C THR A 229 -12.52 17.68 12.66
N ARG A 230 -11.72 18.50 13.35
CA ARG A 230 -11.73 18.66 14.82
C ARG A 230 -12.09 20.07 15.28
N GLY A 231 -12.09 21.04 14.37
CA GLY A 231 -12.33 22.45 14.65
C GLY A 231 -11.04 23.25 14.86
N PRO A 232 -11.07 24.58 14.63
CA PRO A 232 -9.88 25.42 14.62
C PRO A 232 -9.19 25.58 15.99
N GLY A 233 -9.92 25.38 17.09
CA GLY A 233 -9.40 25.46 18.45
C GLY A 233 -8.98 24.13 19.07
N ALA A 234 -8.94 23.04 18.29
CA ALA A 234 -8.51 21.74 18.77
C ALA A 234 -7.03 21.77 19.20
N THR A 235 -6.69 21.05 20.28
CA THR A 235 -5.33 21.01 20.84
C THR A 235 -4.32 20.54 19.79
N GLU A 236 -4.71 19.56 18.99
CA GLU A 236 -3.89 18.93 17.94
C GLU A 236 -3.50 19.94 16.85
N VAL A 237 -4.39 20.88 16.50
CA VAL A 237 -4.09 21.98 15.56
C VAL A 237 -3.00 22.88 16.13
N GLY A 238 -3.13 23.26 17.42
CA GLY A 238 -2.15 24.09 18.10
C GLY A 238 -0.79 23.40 18.24
N GLN A 239 -0.78 22.11 18.54
CA GLN A 239 0.43 21.29 18.62
C GLN A 239 1.16 21.25 17.26
N ALA A 240 0.44 20.97 16.17
CA ALA A 240 1.03 20.90 14.84
C ALA A 240 1.70 22.22 14.43
N TYR A 241 1.01 23.35 14.56
CA TYR A 241 1.58 24.65 14.20
C TYR A 241 2.69 25.11 15.16
N THR A 242 2.60 24.79 16.45
CA THR A 242 3.67 25.10 17.41
C THR A 242 4.95 24.36 17.02
N ARG A 243 4.84 23.05 16.77
CA ARG A 243 5.98 22.23 16.36
C ARG A 243 6.56 22.67 15.01
N ALA A 244 5.71 22.98 14.04
CA ALA A 244 6.14 23.54 12.75
C ALA A 244 6.94 24.85 12.94
N ARG A 245 6.49 25.74 13.82
CA ARG A 245 7.20 27.00 14.10
C ARG A 245 8.56 26.77 14.77
N GLU A 246 8.65 25.84 15.72
CA GLU A 246 9.92 25.47 16.35
C GLU A 246 10.93 24.95 15.33
N LEU A 247 10.51 24.01 14.48
CA LEU A 247 11.34 23.44 13.41
C LEU A 247 11.76 24.50 12.40
N TYR A 248 10.87 25.42 12.03
CA TYR A 248 11.18 26.52 11.13
C TYR A 248 12.35 27.40 11.65
N TYR A 249 12.35 27.71 12.96
CA TYR A 249 13.45 28.46 13.57
C TYR A 249 14.73 27.62 13.70
N GLN A 250 14.61 26.31 13.96
CA GLN A 250 15.76 25.40 14.06
C GLN A 250 16.47 25.18 12.72
N ILE A 251 15.72 25.07 11.62
CA ILE A 251 16.26 24.83 10.27
C ILE A 251 16.90 26.08 9.66
N GLY A 252 16.56 27.27 10.16
CA GLY A 252 17.29 28.51 9.84
C GLY A 252 17.08 29.03 8.40
N GLN A 253 15.85 29.00 7.86
CA GLN A 253 15.52 29.68 6.59
C GLN A 253 14.49 30.81 6.75
N PRO A 254 14.88 31.98 7.27
CA PRO A 254 13.98 33.12 7.51
C PRO A 254 13.39 33.83 6.27
N ASN A 255 13.60 33.34 5.03
CA ASN A 255 13.34 34.12 3.81
C ASN A 255 12.36 33.52 2.77
N GLN A 256 11.56 32.52 3.10
CA GLN A 256 10.41 32.13 2.24
C GLN A 256 9.11 32.19 3.04
N LEU A 257 8.55 33.40 3.09
CA LEU A 257 7.30 33.74 3.77
C LEU A 257 6.09 33.10 3.06
N TYR A 258 5.34 32.25 3.79
CA TYR A 258 3.91 32.04 3.53
C TYR A 258 3.08 32.77 4.59
N PRO A 259 1.98 33.47 4.23
CA PRO A 259 1.15 34.23 5.18
C PRO A 259 0.34 33.41 6.19
N ALA A 260 0.44 32.08 6.20
CA ALA A 260 -0.46 31.19 6.94
C ALA A 260 -0.19 31.12 8.46
N LEU A 261 0.88 31.73 8.98
CA LEU A 261 1.23 31.70 10.40
C LEU A 261 0.63 32.84 11.23
N TRP A 262 -0.28 33.64 10.65
CA TRP A 262 -0.95 34.76 11.33
C TRP A 262 -2.49 34.73 11.18
N GLY A 263 -3.07 33.54 10.99
CA GLY A 263 -4.52 33.33 10.93
C GLY A 263 -5.00 32.34 11.99
#